data_AF-D3P781-F1
#
_entry.id   AF-D3P781-F1
#
_cell.length_a   1.000
_cell.length_b   1.000
_cell.length_c   1.000
_cell.angle_alpha   90.00
_cell.angle_beta   90.00
_cell.angle_gamma   90.00
#
_symmetry.space_group_name_H-M   'P 1'
#
loop_
_entity.id
_entity.type
_entity.pdbx_description
1 polymer ?
#
loop_
_entity_poly.entity_id
_entity_poly.type
_entity_poly.pdbx_seq_one_letter_code
_entity_poly.pdbx_strand_id
1 'polypeptide(L)'
;MALSGLNISELARLADMVRGDAPALMSLPLEPDGKYQTRPLLLGQLACDVVGALSAVFRRIPPEEFPDLHCAWGRARVGSTALANLFGMVGLPAYYQPVKAVLRNALTGTRPDSWTPRSGDGPLFIKDVAGPYLIAECLYVPLEILLQAGYPADRLHLIILDRDPVQSLASWLEKWSERVSHDRLLGNFILATLNVIRVEACARRCGVPVTHYVHEASRRPVVAAEALFRHLGLGDRFTATAVTDWRTIDALDGETSQVIFPDEPDVYHVPGLHKTEPEYRYRHRDTQGLTDADLDLLDRFSLPELYRSSVSHCAQDLGLSWVGAERAEPACVH
;
A
#
# COMPACT_ATOMS: atom_id res chain seq x y z
N MET A 1 24.86 17.77 10.89
CA MET A 1 23.71 18.23 11.70
C MET A 1 22.46 17.64 11.06
N ALA A 2 21.71 16.82 11.79
CA ALA A 2 20.65 15.96 11.26
C ALA A 2 19.51 16.78 10.63
N LEU A 3 19.08 16.40 9.42
CA LEU A 3 17.91 16.99 8.77
C LEU A 3 16.64 16.51 9.48
N SER A 4 16.20 17.31 10.45
CA SER A 4 14.96 17.12 11.21
C SER A 4 13.76 17.62 10.42
N GLY A 5 13.07 16.72 9.70
CA GLY A 5 11.78 16.99 9.04
C GLY A 5 11.87 17.87 7.79
N LEU A 6 10.96 17.65 6.84
CA LEU A 6 10.73 18.61 5.75
C LEU A 6 10.00 19.82 6.33
N ASN A 7 10.50 21.03 6.09
CA ASN A 7 9.69 22.20 6.40
C ASN A 7 8.50 22.29 5.40
N ILE A 8 7.50 23.10 5.72
CA ILE A 8 6.26 23.16 4.93
C ILE A 8 6.47 23.58 3.47
N SER A 9 7.47 24.43 3.19
CA SER A 9 7.81 24.88 1.83
C SER A 9 8.46 23.75 1.02
N GLU A 10 9.37 23.00 1.65
CA GLU A 10 10.01 21.83 1.04
C GLU A 10 9.00 20.72 0.77
N LEU A 11 8.09 20.46 1.72
CA LEU A 11 7.00 19.51 1.56
C LEU A 11 6.06 19.92 0.43
N ALA A 12 5.69 21.21 0.33
CA ALA A 12 4.87 21.73 -0.76
C ALA A 12 5.53 21.52 -2.13
N ARG A 13 6.81 21.88 -2.26
CA ARG A 13 7.57 21.65 -3.49
C ARG A 13 7.63 20.17 -3.86
N LEU A 14 7.89 19.29 -2.90
CA LEU A 14 7.96 17.85 -3.16
C LEU A 14 6.58 17.28 -3.50
N ALA A 15 5.52 17.73 -2.85
CA ALA A 15 4.15 17.37 -3.18
C ALA A 15 3.78 17.76 -4.62
N ASP A 16 4.18 18.96 -5.07
CA ASP A 16 3.93 19.41 -6.44
C ASP A 16 4.72 18.57 -7.46
N MET A 17 5.96 18.19 -7.13
CA MET A 17 6.73 17.23 -7.94
C MET A 17 6.03 15.87 -8.02
N VAL A 18 5.46 15.37 -6.92
CA VAL A 18 4.70 14.11 -6.88
C VAL A 18 3.44 14.19 -7.73
N ARG A 19 2.65 15.26 -7.59
CA ARG A 19 1.43 15.47 -8.40
C ARG A 19 1.72 15.57 -9.88
N GLY A 20 2.83 16.22 -10.25
CA GLY A 20 3.27 16.37 -11.63
C GLY A 20 4.03 15.17 -12.21
N ASP A 21 4.20 14.08 -11.45
CA ASP A 21 5.09 12.96 -11.80
C ASP A 21 6.45 13.44 -12.32
N ALA A 22 7.04 14.43 -11.65
CA ALA A 22 8.18 15.16 -12.15
C ALA A 22 9.42 14.26 -12.26
N PRO A 23 10.10 14.18 -13.42
CA PRO A 23 11.30 13.35 -13.57
C PRO A 23 12.41 13.67 -12.56
N ALA A 24 12.48 14.91 -12.08
CA ALA A 24 13.42 15.35 -11.06
C ALA A 24 13.28 14.61 -9.71
N LEU A 25 12.16 13.92 -9.46
CA LEU A 25 12.02 13.02 -8.31
C LEU A 25 13.09 11.92 -8.30
N MET A 26 13.51 11.43 -9.47
CA MET A 26 14.52 10.37 -9.57
C MET A 26 15.91 10.83 -9.12
N SER A 27 16.16 12.14 -9.13
CA SER A 27 17.38 12.77 -8.64
C SER A 27 17.25 13.25 -7.19
N LEU A 28 16.15 12.94 -6.50
CA LEU A 28 15.97 13.32 -5.09
C LEU A 28 17.00 12.60 -4.21
N PRO A 29 17.87 13.34 -3.49
CA PRO A 29 18.76 12.74 -2.51
C PRO A 29 17.95 12.22 -1.32
N LEU A 30 18.22 10.96 -0.98
CA LEU A 30 17.72 10.28 0.20
C LEU A 30 18.86 10.23 1.20
N GLU A 31 18.78 11.04 2.24
CA GLU A 31 19.80 11.10 3.29
C GLU A 31 19.62 9.96 4.31
N PRO A 32 20.72 9.34 4.78
CA PRO A 32 20.63 8.30 5.79
C PRO A 32 20.14 8.88 7.12
N ASP A 33 19.22 8.17 7.78
CA ASP A 33 18.78 8.50 9.14
C ASP A 33 19.50 7.68 10.22
N GLY A 34 20.43 6.81 9.80
CA GLY A 34 21.24 5.97 10.67
C GLY A 34 20.49 4.78 11.28
N LYS A 35 19.19 4.62 10.99
CA LYS A 35 18.34 3.56 11.52
C LYS A 35 17.69 2.75 10.40
N TYR A 36 16.76 3.38 9.68
CA TYR A 36 16.01 2.74 8.60
C TYR A 36 16.78 2.83 7.27
N GLN A 37 17.59 3.87 7.11
CA GLN A 37 18.48 4.04 5.97
C GLN A 37 19.91 4.31 6.46
N THR A 38 20.85 3.46 6.05
CA THR A 38 22.25 3.50 6.53
C THR A 38 23.21 4.10 5.52
N ARG A 39 22.77 4.33 4.28
CA ARG A 39 23.60 4.87 3.19
C ARG A 39 22.88 5.98 2.40
N PRO A 40 23.60 7.00 1.90
CA PRO A 40 23.01 7.99 0.99
C PRO A 40 22.72 7.35 -0.37
N LEU A 41 21.57 7.68 -0.95
CA LEU A 41 21.14 7.20 -2.27
C LEU A 41 20.35 8.29 -3.00
N LEU A 42 20.25 8.17 -4.32
CA LEU A 42 19.21 8.87 -5.07
C LEU A 42 17.97 7.96 -5.15
N LEU A 43 16.77 8.54 -5.19
CA LEU A 43 15.53 7.76 -5.37
C LEU A 43 15.60 6.88 -6.61
N GLY A 44 16.15 7.40 -7.72
CA GLY A 44 16.32 6.62 -8.95
C GLY A 44 17.34 5.50 -8.84
N GLN A 45 18.44 5.71 -8.10
CA GLN A 45 19.41 4.64 -7.84
C GLN A 45 18.76 3.53 -7.01
N LEU A 46 17.98 3.87 -6.00
CA LEU A 46 17.24 2.90 -5.19
C LEU A 46 16.26 2.09 -6.05
N ALA A 47 15.50 2.75 -6.94
CA ALA A 47 14.60 2.06 -7.86
C ALA A 47 15.36 1.08 -8.77
N CYS A 48 16.49 1.50 -9.34
CA CYS A 48 17.35 0.63 -10.15
C CYS A 48 17.90 -0.57 -9.37
N ASP A 49 18.33 -0.37 -8.11
CA ASP A 49 18.82 -1.46 -7.25
C ASP A 49 17.72 -2.52 -7.02
N VAL A 50 16.49 -2.08 -6.73
CA VAL A 50 15.34 -2.98 -6.51
C VAL A 50 14.94 -3.71 -7.80
N VAL A 51 14.87 -2.98 -8.93
CA VAL A 51 14.62 -3.57 -10.25
C VAL A 51 15.68 -4.62 -10.58
N GLY A 52 16.96 -4.32 -10.36
CA GLY A 52 18.06 -5.25 -10.62
C GLY A 52 17.97 -6.55 -9.82
N ALA A 53 17.58 -6.45 -8.54
CA ALA A 53 17.37 -7.62 -7.69
C ALA A 53 16.22 -8.50 -8.20
N LEU A 54 15.05 -7.92 -8.47
CA LEU A 54 13.89 -8.67 -8.98
C LEU A 54 14.15 -9.25 -10.38
N SER A 55 14.76 -8.47 -11.29
CA SER A 55 15.14 -8.93 -12.62
C SER A 55 16.04 -10.16 -12.62
N ALA A 56 16.94 -10.29 -11.63
CA ALA A 56 17.83 -11.44 -11.55
C ALA A 56 17.08 -12.77 -11.36
N VAL A 57 15.87 -12.72 -10.79
CA VAL A 57 14.95 -13.85 -10.65
C VAL A 57 14.02 -13.93 -11.87
N PHE A 58 13.38 -12.82 -12.23
CA PHE A 58 12.33 -12.79 -13.25
C PHE A 58 12.82 -13.23 -14.64
N ARG A 59 14.08 -12.92 -15.00
CA ARG A 59 14.69 -13.36 -16.27
C ARG A 59 14.80 -14.87 -16.42
N ARG A 60 14.61 -15.64 -15.35
CA ARG A 60 14.62 -17.11 -15.35
C ARG A 60 13.23 -17.70 -15.53
N ILE A 61 12.19 -16.88 -15.55
CA ILE A 61 10.79 -17.27 -15.69
C ILE A 61 10.36 -16.88 -17.10
N PRO A 62 9.93 -17.83 -17.95
CA PRO A 62 9.32 -17.51 -19.23
C PRO A 62 8.07 -16.62 -19.06
N PRO A 63 7.80 -15.64 -19.95
CA PRO A 63 6.63 -14.75 -19.85
C PRO A 63 5.29 -15.47 -19.62
N GLU A 64 5.11 -16.63 -20.25
CA GLU A 64 3.91 -17.47 -20.14
C GLU A 64 3.75 -18.17 -18.79
N GLU A 65 4.85 -18.35 -18.05
CA GLU A 65 4.88 -18.99 -16.73
C GLU A 65 4.69 -17.99 -15.57
N PHE A 66 4.61 -16.68 -15.86
CA PHE A 66 4.22 -15.70 -14.86
C PHE A 66 2.75 -15.92 -14.46
N PRO A 67 2.46 -16.06 -13.16
CA PRO A 67 1.08 -16.09 -12.70
C PRO A 67 0.43 -14.72 -12.87
N ASP A 68 -0.89 -14.70 -13.00
CA ASP A 68 -1.65 -13.44 -12.90
C ASP A 68 -1.45 -12.87 -11.49
N LEU A 69 -1.27 -11.56 -11.38
CA LEU A 69 -0.89 -10.89 -10.15
C LEU A 69 -1.80 -9.70 -9.86
N HIS A 70 -2.56 -9.82 -8.78
CA HIS A 70 -3.31 -8.73 -8.19
C HIS A 70 -2.41 -7.96 -7.21
N CYS A 71 -1.93 -6.80 -7.64
CA CYS A 71 -1.07 -5.92 -6.85
C CYS A 71 -1.92 -4.87 -6.14
N ALA A 72 -2.13 -5.03 -4.84
CA ALA A 72 -2.80 -4.04 -4.02
C ALA A 72 -1.81 -3.01 -3.48
N TRP A 73 -2.11 -1.73 -3.69
CA TRP A 73 -1.25 -0.64 -3.26
C TRP A 73 -2.03 0.52 -2.64
N GLY A 74 -1.50 1.09 -1.58
CA GLY A 74 -1.98 2.34 -0.98
C GLY A 74 -1.03 2.83 0.11
N ARG A 75 -1.31 3.98 0.71
CA ARG A 75 -0.57 4.38 1.93
C ARG A 75 -0.78 3.36 3.05
N ALA A 76 0.17 3.21 3.96
CA ALA A 76 -0.06 2.36 5.13
C ALA A 76 -1.34 2.82 5.90
N ARG A 77 -2.01 1.87 6.55
CA ARG A 77 -3.25 2.05 7.35
C ARG A 77 -4.58 2.18 6.58
N VAL A 78 -4.60 1.90 5.28
CA VAL A 78 -5.83 1.84 4.45
C VAL A 78 -6.57 0.50 4.48
N GLY A 79 -6.35 -0.36 5.49
CA GLY A 79 -7.02 -1.68 5.57
C GLY A 79 -6.38 -2.79 4.73
N SER A 80 -5.24 -2.51 4.11
CA SER A 80 -4.50 -3.42 3.22
C SER A 80 -4.11 -4.77 3.83
N THR A 81 -3.83 -4.84 5.15
CA THR A 81 -3.59 -6.11 5.87
C THR A 81 -4.84 -7.00 5.89
N ALA A 82 -6.01 -6.41 6.19
CA ALA A 82 -7.25 -7.15 6.22
C ALA A 82 -7.60 -7.69 4.83
N LEU A 83 -7.31 -6.91 3.77
CA LEU A 83 -7.50 -7.39 2.41
C LEU A 83 -6.55 -8.55 2.06
N ALA A 84 -5.26 -8.46 2.41
CA ALA A 84 -4.32 -9.56 2.18
C ALA A 84 -4.74 -10.86 2.88
N ASN A 85 -5.26 -10.76 4.11
CA ASN A 85 -5.82 -11.90 4.81
C ASN A 85 -7.04 -12.48 4.09
N LEU A 86 -7.95 -11.64 3.60
CA LEU A 86 -9.11 -12.08 2.84
C LEU A 86 -8.71 -12.88 1.58
N PHE A 87 -7.69 -12.44 0.85
CA PHE A 87 -7.14 -13.20 -0.29
C PHE A 87 -6.52 -14.52 0.16
N GLY A 88 -5.76 -14.53 1.27
CA GLY A 88 -5.25 -15.77 1.85
C GLY A 88 -6.36 -16.76 2.23
N MET A 89 -7.46 -16.25 2.78
CA MET A 89 -8.62 -17.05 3.23
C MET A 89 -9.39 -17.73 2.10
N VAL A 90 -9.31 -17.20 0.88
CA VAL A 90 -9.87 -17.86 -0.32
C VAL A 90 -8.86 -18.80 -1.01
N GLY A 91 -7.74 -19.08 -0.36
CA GLY A 91 -6.72 -20.01 -0.85
C GLY A 91 -5.74 -19.42 -1.86
N LEU A 92 -5.60 -18.09 -1.95
CA LEU A 92 -4.63 -17.44 -2.84
C LEU A 92 -3.35 -17.07 -2.09
N PRO A 93 -2.15 -17.36 -2.63
CA PRO A 93 -0.91 -16.87 -2.05
C PRO A 93 -0.92 -15.34 -2.00
N ALA A 94 -0.85 -14.79 -0.78
CA ALA A 94 -0.97 -13.38 -0.46
C ALA A 94 0.32 -12.86 0.20
N TYR A 95 1.19 -12.23 -0.59
CA TYR A 95 2.49 -11.74 -0.10
C TYR A 95 2.38 -10.34 0.51
N TYR A 96 3.03 -10.17 1.66
CA TYR A 96 3.10 -8.90 2.37
C TYR A 96 4.30 -8.07 1.95
N GLN A 97 4.04 -7.03 1.15
CA GLN A 97 5.02 -6.01 0.75
C GLN A 97 6.32 -6.58 0.14
N PRO A 98 6.26 -7.53 -0.82
CA PRO A 98 7.45 -8.15 -1.38
C PRO A 98 8.40 -7.12 -2.01
N VAL A 99 7.88 -6.14 -2.76
CA VAL A 99 8.73 -5.13 -3.40
C VAL A 99 9.39 -4.22 -2.36
N LYS A 100 8.62 -3.83 -1.33
CA LYS A 100 9.16 -3.02 -0.24
C LYS A 100 10.22 -3.73 0.59
N ALA A 101 10.11 -5.04 0.79
CA ALA A 101 11.12 -5.81 1.51
C ALA A 101 12.47 -5.75 0.76
N VAL A 102 12.45 -5.90 -0.57
CA VAL A 102 13.64 -5.70 -1.42
C VAL A 102 14.17 -4.26 -1.28
N LEU A 103 13.28 -3.26 -1.31
CA LEU A 103 13.63 -1.85 -1.12
C LEU A 103 14.28 -1.58 0.25
N ARG A 104 13.77 -2.18 1.33
CA ARG A 104 14.30 -2.02 2.69
C ARG A 104 15.68 -2.64 2.84
N ASN A 105 15.92 -3.81 2.24
CA ASN A 105 17.25 -4.40 2.20
C ASN A 105 18.25 -3.49 1.45
N ALA A 106 17.84 -2.94 0.31
CA ALA A 106 18.66 -1.97 -0.42
C ALA A 106 18.97 -0.72 0.43
N LEU A 107 18.03 -0.20 1.22
CA LEU A 107 18.25 0.96 2.09
C LEU A 107 19.24 0.71 3.25
N THR A 108 19.32 -0.53 3.74
CA THR A 108 20.24 -0.91 4.83
C THR A 108 21.61 -1.36 4.33
N GLY A 109 21.81 -1.43 3.01
CA GLY A 109 23.06 -1.91 2.40
C GLY A 109 23.21 -3.43 2.47
N THR A 110 22.15 -4.15 2.84
CA THR A 110 22.09 -5.61 2.74
C THR A 110 21.81 -5.99 1.28
N ARG A 111 22.27 -7.17 0.87
CA ARG A 111 21.93 -7.68 -0.46
C ARG A 111 20.42 -7.91 -0.48
N PRO A 112 19.67 -7.32 -1.42
CA PRO A 112 18.23 -7.52 -1.45
C PRO A 112 17.91 -8.99 -1.71
N ASP A 113 17.23 -9.63 -0.75
CA ASP A 113 16.63 -10.93 -1.01
C ASP A 113 15.55 -10.73 -2.07
N SER A 114 15.71 -11.46 -3.16
CA SER A 114 14.86 -11.29 -4.33
C SER A 114 13.61 -12.13 -4.15
N TRP A 115 12.45 -11.49 -4.16
CA TRP A 115 11.18 -12.18 -4.15
C TRP A 115 10.99 -12.96 -5.46
N THR A 116 10.57 -14.22 -5.33
CA THR A 116 10.20 -15.07 -6.46
C THR A 116 8.69 -15.30 -6.42
N PRO A 117 7.92 -14.92 -7.45
CA PRO A 117 6.54 -15.34 -7.58
C PRO A 117 6.53 -16.87 -7.69
N ARG A 118 5.85 -17.55 -6.78
CA ARG A 118 5.71 -19.01 -6.86
C ARG A 118 4.78 -19.34 -8.02
N SER A 119 5.25 -20.15 -8.96
CA SER A 119 4.39 -20.76 -9.97
C SER A 119 3.52 -21.86 -9.34
N GLY A 120 2.29 -21.95 -9.81
CA GLY A 120 1.23 -22.86 -9.35
C GLY A 120 -0.07 -22.49 -10.08
N ASP A 121 -1.07 -23.36 -10.09
CA ASP A 121 -2.27 -23.30 -10.96
C ASP A 121 -3.22 -22.09 -10.75
N GLY A 122 -2.74 -20.95 -10.23
CA GLY A 122 -3.60 -19.80 -9.97
C GLY A 122 -2.92 -18.46 -9.77
N PRO A 123 -3.73 -17.41 -9.64
CA PRO A 123 -3.28 -16.04 -9.47
C PRO A 123 -2.63 -15.84 -8.09
N LEU A 124 -1.79 -14.82 -7.99
CA LEU A 124 -1.18 -14.34 -6.77
C LEU A 124 -1.82 -13.02 -6.33
N PHE A 125 -1.77 -12.76 -5.04
CA PHE A 125 -2.05 -11.45 -4.47
C PHE A 125 -0.78 -10.92 -3.79
N ILE A 126 -0.48 -9.64 -4.01
CA ILE A 126 0.51 -8.95 -3.19
C ILE A 126 -0.11 -7.68 -2.64
N LYS A 127 0.38 -7.29 -1.46
CA LYS A 127 0.00 -6.04 -0.83
C LYS A 127 1.25 -5.24 -0.52
N ASP A 128 1.53 -4.23 -1.34
CA ASP A 128 2.58 -3.24 -1.09
C ASP A 128 1.98 -1.96 -0.50
N VAL A 129 2.71 -1.24 0.36
CA VAL A 129 2.19 0.00 0.96
C VAL A 129 3.25 1.08 1.14
N ALA A 130 2.84 2.32 0.89
CA ALA A 130 3.68 3.48 1.05
C ALA A 130 3.87 3.92 2.52
N GLY A 131 5.08 4.40 2.82
CA GLY A 131 5.56 4.82 4.15
C GLY A 131 5.62 3.67 5.18
N PRO A 132 5.78 3.92 6.48
CA PRO A 132 5.68 5.21 7.14
C PRO A 132 7.02 5.88 7.44
N TYR A 133 8.14 5.16 7.28
CA TYR A 133 9.39 5.58 7.92
C TYR A 133 10.14 6.59 7.07
N LEU A 134 10.31 6.32 5.78
CA LEU A 134 11.20 7.07 4.89
C LEU A 134 10.45 7.67 3.71
N ILE A 135 10.97 8.80 3.19
CA ILE A 135 10.51 9.36 1.90
C ILE A 135 10.63 8.32 0.79
N ALA A 136 11.69 7.50 0.81
CA ALA A 136 11.87 6.37 -0.10
C ALA A 136 10.66 5.41 -0.10
N GLU A 137 10.16 5.04 1.09
CA GLU A 137 8.96 4.21 1.23
C GLU A 137 7.69 4.95 0.79
N CYS A 138 7.67 6.27 0.79
CA CYS A 138 6.50 7.05 0.37
C CYS A 138 6.39 7.20 -1.15
N LEU A 139 7.55 7.22 -1.84
CA LEU A 139 7.65 7.61 -3.25
C LEU A 139 7.95 6.46 -4.22
N TYR A 140 8.25 5.25 -3.73
CA TYR A 140 8.43 4.10 -4.62
C TYR A 140 7.10 3.73 -5.31
N VAL A 141 7.20 3.29 -6.57
CA VAL A 141 6.08 2.84 -7.39
C VAL A 141 6.27 1.35 -7.65
N PRO A 142 5.67 0.45 -6.85
CA PRO A 142 5.94 -0.99 -6.95
C PRO A 142 5.53 -1.56 -8.30
N LEU A 143 4.45 -1.07 -8.90
CA LEU A 143 4.02 -1.50 -10.24
C LEU A 143 5.08 -1.22 -11.30
N GLU A 144 5.65 -0.01 -11.30
CA GLU A 144 6.72 0.37 -12.22
C GLU A 144 7.96 -0.51 -12.03
N ILE A 145 8.33 -0.78 -10.77
CA ILE A 145 9.44 -1.67 -10.42
C ILE A 145 9.19 -3.09 -10.96
N LEU A 146 7.99 -3.65 -10.79
CA LEU A 146 7.65 -4.98 -11.29
C LEU A 146 7.74 -5.06 -12.82
N LEU A 147 7.16 -4.07 -13.51
CA LEU A 147 7.18 -3.97 -14.97
C LEU A 147 8.62 -3.85 -15.50
N GLN A 148 9.42 -2.95 -14.93
CA GLN A 148 10.83 -2.78 -15.30
C GLN A 148 11.67 -4.02 -14.96
N ALA A 149 11.30 -4.77 -13.91
CA ALA A 149 11.97 -6.00 -13.55
C ALA A 149 11.69 -7.15 -14.54
N GLY A 150 10.64 -7.06 -15.36
CA GLY A 150 10.27 -8.03 -16.38
C GLY A 150 8.94 -8.76 -16.13
N TYR A 151 8.13 -8.33 -15.17
CA TYR A 151 6.78 -8.88 -14.98
C TYR A 151 5.88 -8.46 -16.16
N PRO A 152 5.18 -9.38 -16.84
CA PRO A 152 4.35 -9.03 -17.98
C PRO A 152 3.16 -8.14 -17.59
N ALA A 153 2.90 -7.08 -18.38
CA ALA A 153 1.85 -6.10 -18.07
C ALA A 153 0.44 -6.69 -18.14
N ASP A 154 0.22 -7.63 -19.07
CA ASP A 154 -1.03 -8.37 -19.26
C ASP A 154 -1.31 -9.40 -18.16
N ARG A 155 -0.32 -9.67 -17.30
CA ARG A 155 -0.45 -10.51 -16.10
C ARG A 155 -0.68 -9.69 -14.83
N LEU A 156 -0.78 -8.36 -14.91
CA LEU A 156 -0.91 -7.49 -13.74
C LEU A 156 -2.31 -6.89 -13.65
N HIS A 157 -2.83 -6.80 -12.43
CA HIS A 157 -4.01 -6.00 -12.08
C HIS A 157 -3.68 -5.16 -10.85
N LEU A 158 -3.82 -3.84 -10.95
CA LEU A 158 -3.58 -2.92 -9.84
C LEU A 158 -4.87 -2.70 -9.04
N ILE A 159 -4.82 -2.90 -7.72
CA ILE A 159 -5.90 -2.55 -6.80
C ILE A 159 -5.44 -1.34 -5.97
N ILE A 160 -6.02 -0.17 -6.24
CA ILE A 160 -5.75 1.04 -5.46
C ILE A 160 -6.55 0.99 -4.16
N LEU A 161 -5.84 0.97 -3.04
CA LEU A 161 -6.40 0.96 -1.70
C LEU A 161 -6.38 2.36 -1.11
N ASP A 162 -7.54 2.78 -0.62
CA ASP A 162 -7.69 4.06 0.03
C ASP A 162 -8.57 3.95 1.28
N ARG A 163 -8.62 5.01 2.07
CA ARG A 163 -9.41 5.14 3.28
C ARG A 163 -9.66 6.62 3.52
N ASP A 164 -10.69 6.96 4.29
CA ASP A 164 -10.86 8.31 4.80
C ASP A 164 -9.51 8.87 5.35
N PRO A 165 -9.03 10.04 4.86
CA PRO A 165 -7.70 10.54 5.19
C PRO A 165 -7.56 10.91 6.67
N VAL A 166 -8.60 11.40 7.32
CA VAL A 166 -8.58 11.75 8.76
C VAL A 166 -8.46 10.47 9.59
N GLN A 167 -9.31 9.48 9.31
CA GLN A 167 -9.30 8.17 9.96
C GLN A 167 -7.97 7.43 9.74
N SER A 168 -7.40 7.55 8.54
CA SER A 168 -6.12 6.94 8.19
C SER A 168 -4.96 7.64 8.88
N LEU A 169 -4.98 8.97 8.98
CA LEU A 169 -3.95 9.74 9.67
C LEU A 169 -3.95 9.43 11.17
N ALA A 170 -5.12 9.39 11.81
CA ALA A 170 -5.22 9.02 13.21
C ALA A 170 -4.60 7.63 13.47
N SER A 171 -4.93 6.62 12.66
CA SER A 171 -4.34 5.29 12.80
C SER A 171 -2.85 5.23 12.43
N TRP A 172 -2.36 6.17 11.62
CA TRP A 172 -0.96 6.29 11.24
C TRP A 172 -0.14 6.86 12.39
N LEU A 173 -0.60 7.96 12.99
CA LEU A 173 0.06 8.58 14.13
C LEU A 173 0.02 7.67 15.36
N GLU A 174 -1.13 7.08 15.68
CA GLU A 174 -1.30 6.09 16.77
C GLU A 174 -0.27 4.97 16.65
N LYS A 175 0.01 4.50 15.43
CA LYS A 175 0.85 3.32 15.23
C LYS A 175 2.36 3.62 15.26
N TRP A 176 2.77 4.83 14.91
CA TRP A 176 4.16 5.13 14.58
C TRP A 176 4.80 6.26 15.38
N SER A 177 4.05 6.99 16.18
CA SER A 177 4.52 8.14 16.98
C SER A 177 5.65 7.80 17.95
N GLU A 178 5.71 6.57 18.45
CA GLU A 178 6.81 6.09 19.31
C GLU A 178 8.15 5.90 18.55
N ARG A 179 8.11 5.85 17.21
CA ARG A 179 9.27 5.47 16.38
C ARG A 179 9.76 6.58 15.47
N VAL A 180 8.88 7.48 15.07
CA VAL A 180 9.13 8.55 14.11
C VAL A 180 8.46 9.81 14.63
N SER A 181 9.14 10.96 14.51
CA SER A 181 8.57 12.23 14.94
C SER A 181 7.29 12.58 14.20
N HIS A 182 6.41 13.32 14.88
CA HIS A 182 5.12 13.75 14.36
C HIS A 182 5.24 14.44 12.99
N ASP A 183 6.11 15.45 12.87
CA ASP A 183 6.30 16.21 11.62
C ASP A 183 6.76 15.33 10.46
N ARG A 184 7.66 14.36 10.73
CA ARG A 184 8.12 13.40 9.71
C ARG A 184 6.98 12.46 9.31
N LEU A 185 6.16 12.01 10.26
CA LEU A 185 4.99 11.19 9.96
C LEU A 185 3.96 11.93 9.13
N LEU A 186 3.70 13.21 9.40
CA LEU A 186 2.79 14.05 8.61
C LEU A 186 3.30 14.23 7.17
N GLY A 187 4.57 14.62 7.02
CA GLY A 187 5.18 14.78 5.69
C GLY A 187 5.14 13.47 4.90
N ASN A 188 5.50 12.36 5.52
CA ASN A 188 5.43 11.03 4.91
C ASN A 188 4.00 10.62 4.57
N PHE A 189 3.02 10.92 5.43
CA PHE A 189 1.61 10.63 5.17
C PHE A 189 1.11 11.36 3.93
N ILE A 190 1.42 12.66 3.81
CA ILE A 190 1.03 13.48 2.66
C ILE A 190 1.66 12.94 1.37
N LEU A 191 2.98 12.70 1.38
CA LEU A 191 3.68 12.17 0.21
C LEU A 191 3.18 10.78 -0.20
N ALA A 192 3.00 9.88 0.77
CA ALA A 192 2.46 8.54 0.53
C ALA A 192 1.04 8.58 -0.05
N THR A 193 0.22 9.54 0.39
CA THR A 193 -1.15 9.74 -0.13
C THR A 193 -1.11 10.26 -1.57
N LEU A 194 -0.32 11.29 -1.84
CA LEU A 194 -0.21 11.88 -3.18
C LEU A 194 0.42 10.94 -4.21
N ASN A 195 1.28 10.02 -3.79
CA ASN A 195 1.96 9.10 -4.69
C ASN A 195 1.00 8.15 -5.44
N VAL A 196 -0.27 8.04 -5.02
CA VAL A 196 -1.30 7.31 -5.78
C VAL A 196 -1.42 7.81 -7.21
N ILE A 197 -1.23 9.12 -7.43
CA ILE A 197 -1.27 9.75 -8.75
C ILE A 197 -0.23 9.12 -9.68
N ARG A 198 0.99 8.91 -9.18
CA ARG A 198 2.10 8.33 -9.95
C ARG A 198 1.90 6.84 -10.21
N VAL A 199 1.38 6.12 -9.21
CA VAL A 199 1.08 4.68 -9.33
C VAL A 199 0.00 4.44 -10.38
N GLU A 200 -1.10 5.21 -10.35
CA GLU A 200 -2.15 5.14 -11.37
C GLU A 200 -1.67 5.58 -12.74
N ALA A 201 -0.88 6.66 -12.83
CA ALA A 201 -0.31 7.11 -14.09
C ALA A 201 0.58 6.04 -14.72
N CYS A 202 1.38 5.34 -13.92
CA CYS A 202 2.15 4.18 -14.37
C CYS A 202 1.24 3.08 -14.91
N ALA A 203 0.19 2.69 -14.18
CA ALA A 203 -0.75 1.66 -14.62
C ALA A 203 -1.38 2.02 -15.98
N ARG A 204 -1.89 3.25 -16.12
CA ARG A 204 -2.47 3.75 -17.38
C ARG A 204 -1.46 3.74 -18.52
N ARG A 205 -0.24 4.22 -18.31
CA ARG A 205 0.83 4.23 -19.34
C ARG A 205 1.19 2.82 -19.82
N CYS A 206 1.13 1.84 -18.93
CA CYS A 206 1.53 0.47 -19.20
C CYS A 206 0.36 -0.46 -19.55
N GLY A 207 -0.86 0.07 -19.63
CA GLY A 207 -2.05 -0.72 -19.98
C GLY A 207 -2.49 -1.72 -18.89
N VAL A 208 -2.08 -1.51 -17.64
CA VAL A 208 -2.44 -2.36 -16.49
C VAL A 208 -3.83 -1.97 -15.99
N PRO A 209 -4.81 -2.89 -15.91
CA PRO A 209 -6.13 -2.62 -15.33
C PRO A 209 -6.04 -2.12 -13.89
N VAL A 210 -6.95 -1.22 -13.52
CA VAL A 210 -7.02 -0.62 -12.18
C VAL A 210 -8.42 -0.81 -11.60
N THR A 211 -8.48 -1.22 -10.34
CA THR A 211 -9.70 -1.22 -9.53
C THR A 211 -9.48 -0.43 -8.25
N HIS A 212 -10.40 0.46 -7.91
CA HIS A 212 -10.38 1.14 -6.62
C HIS A 212 -11.13 0.35 -5.54
N TYR A 213 -10.52 0.25 -4.37
CA TYR A 213 -11.12 -0.39 -3.20
C TYR A 213 -10.87 0.45 -1.94
N VAL A 214 -11.89 1.16 -1.47
CA VAL A 214 -11.78 1.97 -0.25
C VAL A 214 -12.14 1.15 0.99
N HIS A 215 -11.46 1.39 2.12
CA HIS A 215 -11.67 0.66 3.37
C HIS A 215 -13.12 0.74 3.85
N GLU A 216 -13.83 1.84 3.58
CA GLU A 216 -15.24 2.02 3.90
C GLU A 216 -16.16 1.00 3.21
N ALA A 217 -15.73 0.38 2.10
CA ALA A 217 -16.43 -0.74 1.45
C ALA A 217 -16.59 -1.96 2.40
N SER A 218 -15.74 -2.10 3.41
CA SER A 218 -15.86 -3.15 4.42
C SER A 218 -16.98 -2.92 5.45
N ARG A 219 -17.79 -1.85 5.34
CA ARG A 219 -19.03 -1.68 6.14
C ARG A 219 -20.09 -2.72 5.76
N ARG A 220 -20.05 -3.23 4.52
CA ARG A 220 -20.85 -4.37 4.05
C ARG A 220 -19.90 -5.44 3.51
N PRO A 221 -19.16 -6.14 4.39
CA PRO A 221 -17.97 -6.89 4.01
C PRO A 221 -18.25 -8.01 3.00
N VAL A 222 -19.33 -8.78 3.17
CA VAL A 222 -19.72 -9.84 2.22
C VAL A 222 -19.95 -9.26 0.83
N VAL A 223 -20.83 -8.25 0.72
CA VAL A 223 -21.22 -7.65 -0.57
C VAL A 223 -20.02 -7.01 -1.27
N ALA A 224 -19.19 -6.26 -0.54
CA ALA A 224 -18.04 -5.58 -1.13
C ALA A 224 -16.92 -6.55 -1.53
N ALA A 225 -16.66 -7.58 -0.72
CA ALA A 225 -15.71 -8.61 -1.06
C ALA A 225 -16.17 -9.39 -2.29
N GLU A 226 -17.42 -9.87 -2.30
CA GLU A 226 -17.98 -10.59 -3.46
C GLU A 226 -17.89 -9.77 -4.75
N ALA A 227 -18.22 -8.47 -4.69
CA ALA A 227 -18.11 -7.58 -5.84
C ALA A 227 -16.66 -7.43 -6.33
N LEU A 228 -15.70 -7.26 -5.41
CA LEU A 228 -14.27 -7.22 -5.74
C LEU A 228 -13.81 -8.51 -6.40
N PHE A 229 -14.08 -9.67 -5.78
CA PHE A 229 -13.66 -10.97 -6.33
C PHE A 229 -14.27 -11.22 -7.70
N ARG A 230 -15.55 -10.92 -7.91
CA ARG A 230 -16.19 -11.03 -9.22
C ARG A 230 -15.54 -10.09 -10.25
N HIS A 231 -15.28 -8.84 -9.89
CA HIS A 231 -14.65 -7.86 -10.78
C HIS A 231 -13.23 -8.29 -11.19
N LEU A 232 -12.50 -8.96 -10.31
CA LEU A 232 -11.16 -9.50 -10.57
C LEU A 232 -11.18 -10.85 -11.31
N GLY A 233 -12.35 -11.40 -11.67
CA GLY A 233 -12.45 -12.73 -12.29
C GLY A 233 -12.23 -13.90 -11.32
N LEU A 234 -12.32 -13.65 -10.01
CA LEU A 234 -12.09 -14.62 -8.93
C LEU A 234 -13.39 -15.01 -8.22
N GLY A 235 -14.55 -14.77 -8.82
CA GLY A 235 -15.86 -14.97 -8.21
C GLY A 235 -16.06 -16.37 -7.63
N ASP A 236 -15.60 -17.40 -8.34
CA ASP A 236 -15.74 -18.81 -7.94
C ASP A 236 -14.90 -19.19 -6.72
N ARG A 237 -13.92 -18.36 -6.34
CA ARG A 237 -13.11 -18.56 -5.12
C ARG A 237 -13.73 -17.93 -3.89
N PHE A 238 -14.66 -16.99 -4.06
CA PHE A 238 -15.25 -16.26 -2.94
C PHE A 238 -16.41 -17.05 -2.32
N THR A 239 -16.43 -17.10 -0.99
CA THR A 239 -17.57 -17.55 -0.21
C THR A 239 -17.83 -16.55 0.91
N ALA A 240 -19.09 -16.41 1.34
CA ALA A 240 -19.42 -15.47 2.42
C ALA A 240 -18.67 -15.77 3.73
N THR A 241 -18.30 -17.02 3.97
CA THR A 241 -17.49 -17.43 5.13
C THR A 241 -16.05 -16.94 5.08
N ALA A 242 -15.53 -16.52 3.92
CA ALA A 242 -14.17 -15.98 3.80
C ALA A 242 -13.98 -14.66 4.56
N VAL A 243 -15.06 -13.94 4.90
CA VAL A 243 -15.00 -12.68 5.67
C VAL A 243 -15.13 -12.89 7.18
N THR A 244 -15.42 -14.10 7.67
CA THR A 244 -15.59 -14.43 9.09
C THR A 244 -14.65 -15.56 9.54
N ASP A 245 -14.60 -15.83 10.85
CA ASP A 245 -14.01 -17.05 11.42
C ASP A 245 -12.53 -17.32 11.11
N TRP A 246 -11.72 -16.26 10.98
CA TRP A 246 -10.27 -16.39 10.70
C TRP A 246 -9.49 -17.05 11.85
N ARG A 247 -10.07 -17.15 13.05
CA ARG A 247 -9.45 -17.78 14.22
C ARG A 247 -9.47 -19.31 14.18
N THR A 248 -10.37 -19.92 13.41
CA THR A 248 -10.52 -21.38 13.32
C THR A 248 -9.71 -22.00 12.18
N ILE A 249 -9.18 -21.17 11.27
CA ILE A 249 -8.19 -21.62 10.30
C ILE A 249 -6.84 -21.50 10.99
N ASP A 250 -6.16 -22.62 11.20
CA ASP A 250 -4.85 -22.68 11.87
C ASP A 250 -3.89 -21.67 11.22
N ALA A 251 -3.79 -20.52 11.88
CA ALA A 251 -2.78 -19.48 11.78
C ALA A 251 -2.50 -18.98 10.35
N LEU A 252 -2.80 -17.70 10.09
CA LEU A 252 -2.22 -16.95 8.95
C LEU A 252 -0.67 -16.91 8.99
N ASP A 253 -0.08 -17.49 10.03
CA ASP A 253 1.32 -17.69 10.37
C ASP A 253 1.73 -19.19 10.46
N GLY A 254 0.83 -20.13 10.15
CA GLY A 254 1.10 -21.57 10.11
C GLY A 254 1.68 -22.04 8.77
N GLU A 255 2.25 -23.26 8.73
CA GLU A 255 2.89 -23.83 7.53
C GLU A 255 1.96 -23.96 6.31
N THR A 256 0.64 -23.99 6.54
CA THR A 256 -0.40 -24.04 5.50
C THR A 256 -0.96 -22.66 5.14
N SER A 257 -0.48 -21.60 5.77
CA SER A 257 -0.94 -20.23 5.51
C SER A 257 -0.63 -19.83 4.08
N GLN A 258 -1.62 -19.20 3.45
CA GLN A 258 -1.43 -18.55 2.17
C GLN A 258 -0.92 -17.11 2.34
N VAL A 259 -0.84 -16.59 3.56
CA VAL A 259 -0.24 -15.29 3.86
C VAL A 259 1.27 -15.46 4.06
N ILE A 260 2.06 -14.78 3.21
CA ILE A 260 3.50 -14.96 3.14
C ILE A 260 4.21 -13.65 3.46
N PHE A 261 5.10 -13.69 4.44
CA PHE A 261 5.95 -12.56 4.82
C PHE A 261 7.35 -12.74 4.21
N PRO A 262 7.82 -11.81 3.37
CA PRO A 262 9.19 -11.82 2.89
C PRO A 262 10.17 -11.41 4.01
N ASP A 263 11.42 -11.84 3.88
CA ASP A 263 12.47 -11.42 4.80
C ASP A 263 12.76 -9.92 4.68
N GLU A 264 12.81 -9.23 5.82
CA GLU A 264 13.15 -7.81 5.90
C GLU A 264 14.20 -7.55 6.99
N PRO A 265 14.97 -6.45 6.90
CA PRO A 265 15.97 -6.14 7.92
C PRO A 265 15.34 -5.92 9.31
N ASP A 266 15.99 -6.44 10.36
CA ASP A 266 15.51 -6.43 11.76
C ASP A 266 15.02 -5.06 12.26
N VAL A 267 15.62 -3.97 11.79
CA VAL A 267 15.23 -2.61 12.19
C VAL A 267 13.78 -2.25 11.81
N TYR A 268 13.23 -2.91 10.80
CA TYR A 268 11.85 -2.76 10.35
C TYR A 268 10.88 -3.68 11.09
N HIS A 269 11.38 -4.75 11.70
CA HIS A 269 10.56 -5.71 12.42
C HIS A 269 9.84 -5.02 13.60
N VAL A 270 8.54 -5.29 13.69
CA VAL A 270 7.67 -4.76 14.73
C VAL A 270 6.88 -5.94 15.30
N PRO A 271 7.22 -6.42 16.52
CA PRO A 271 6.50 -7.51 17.14
C PRO A 271 5.00 -7.24 17.22
N GLY A 272 4.18 -8.22 16.81
CA GLY A 272 2.71 -8.08 16.83
C GLY A 272 2.16 -7.01 15.89
N LEU A 273 2.89 -6.61 14.84
CA LEU A 273 2.38 -5.68 13.82
C LEU A 273 1.24 -6.29 13.00
N HIS A 274 1.32 -7.59 12.77
CA HIS A 274 0.37 -8.39 12.01
C HIS A 274 -0.52 -9.17 12.97
N LYS A 275 -1.29 -8.47 13.83
CA LYS A 275 -2.31 -9.16 14.64
C LYS A 275 -3.35 -9.76 13.71
N THR A 276 -3.58 -11.06 13.86
CA THR A 276 -4.66 -11.81 13.23
C THR A 276 -5.98 -11.28 13.77
N GLU A 277 -6.69 -10.52 12.94
CA GLU A 277 -8.04 -10.12 13.27
C GLU A 277 -8.96 -11.33 13.11
N PRO A 278 -10.07 -11.44 13.87
CA PRO A 278 -10.96 -12.58 13.75
C PRO A 278 -11.78 -12.61 12.45
N GLU A 279 -11.88 -11.48 11.76
CA GLU A 279 -12.79 -11.29 10.63
C GLU A 279 -12.39 -10.07 9.78
N TYR A 280 -12.91 -10.03 8.56
CA TYR A 280 -12.83 -8.88 7.66
C TYR A 280 -13.96 -7.89 7.95
N ARG A 281 -13.62 -6.74 8.54
CA ARG A 281 -14.62 -5.71 8.87
C ARG A 281 -14.10 -4.28 8.81
N TYR A 282 -15.03 -3.35 8.64
CA TYR A 282 -14.78 -1.93 8.85
C TYR A 282 -14.38 -1.66 10.31
N ARG A 283 -13.52 -0.65 10.47
CA ARG A 283 -13.06 -0.19 11.77
C ARG A 283 -12.99 1.31 11.77
N HIS A 284 -13.87 1.92 12.53
CA HIS A 284 -13.74 3.32 12.89
C HIS A 284 -12.48 3.52 13.75
N ARG A 285 -11.83 4.67 13.59
CA ARG A 285 -10.66 5.09 14.37
C ARG A 285 -11.03 6.30 15.17
N ASP A 286 -10.49 6.36 16.38
CA ASP A 286 -10.59 7.56 17.18
C ASP A 286 -9.72 8.66 16.54
N THR A 287 -10.31 9.81 16.30
CA THR A 287 -9.67 10.97 15.68
C THR A 287 -9.43 12.10 16.67
N GLN A 288 -9.75 11.93 17.95
CA GLN A 288 -9.59 12.96 18.99
C GLN A 288 -8.13 13.40 19.20
N GLY A 289 -7.17 12.55 18.83
CA GLY A 289 -5.74 12.87 18.91
C GLY A 289 -5.21 13.74 17.76
N LEU A 290 -6.04 14.12 16.78
CA LEU A 290 -5.64 15.00 15.68
C LEU A 290 -5.87 16.46 16.06
N THR A 291 -4.94 17.32 15.68
CA THR A 291 -5.04 18.77 15.88
C THR A 291 -5.64 19.46 14.67
N ASP A 292 -6.16 20.69 14.85
CA ASP A 292 -6.63 21.52 13.73
C ASP A 292 -5.52 21.75 12.69
N ALA A 293 -4.27 21.89 13.12
CA ALA A 293 -3.13 22.04 12.22
C ALA A 293 -2.90 20.78 11.34
N ASP A 294 -3.16 19.59 11.88
CA ASP A 294 -3.08 18.34 11.11
C ASP A 294 -4.16 18.29 10.03
N LEU A 295 -5.38 18.69 10.39
CA LEU A 295 -6.52 18.73 9.49
C LEU A 295 -6.32 19.78 8.39
N ASP A 296 -5.85 20.98 8.75
CA ASP A 296 -5.50 22.05 7.81
C ASP A 296 -4.46 21.59 6.78
N LEU A 297 -3.49 20.76 7.18
CA LEU A 297 -2.53 20.18 6.26
C LEU A 297 -3.20 19.22 5.27
N LEU A 298 -4.13 18.36 5.71
CA LEU A 298 -4.85 17.47 4.80
C LEU A 298 -5.59 18.26 3.71
N ASP A 299 -6.26 19.34 4.11
CA ASP A 299 -7.02 20.22 3.22
C ASP A 299 -6.09 21.01 2.28
N ARG A 300 -5.01 21.58 2.81
CA ARG A 300 -3.99 22.30 2.04
C ARG A 300 -3.39 21.44 0.93
N PHE A 301 -3.28 20.13 1.16
CA PHE A 301 -2.76 19.19 0.17
C PHE A 301 -3.86 18.47 -0.64
N SER A 302 -5.14 18.85 -0.44
CA SER A 302 -6.30 18.32 -1.16
C SER A 302 -6.46 16.80 -1.05
N LEU A 303 -6.10 16.24 0.11
CA LEU A 303 -6.21 14.80 0.35
C LEU A 303 -7.67 14.33 0.45
N PRO A 304 -8.63 15.10 1.02
CA PRO A 304 -10.04 14.75 0.97
C PRO A 304 -10.62 14.66 -0.45
N GLU A 305 -10.23 15.55 -1.36
CA GLU A 305 -10.64 15.53 -2.77
C GLU A 305 -10.15 14.26 -3.45
N LEU A 306 -8.88 13.92 -3.26
CA LEU A 306 -8.26 12.72 -3.81
C LEU A 306 -8.98 11.46 -3.32
N TYR A 307 -9.28 11.39 -2.02
CA TYR A 307 -10.05 10.30 -1.45
C TYR A 307 -11.48 10.21 -2.02
N ARG A 308 -12.17 11.34 -2.22
CA ARG A 308 -13.51 11.35 -2.85
C ARG A 308 -13.48 10.79 -4.28
N SER A 309 -12.40 11.05 -5.02
CA SER A 309 -12.17 10.43 -6.32
C SER A 309 -12.06 8.90 -6.20
N SER A 310 -11.26 8.39 -5.26
CA SER A 310 -11.15 6.95 -5.00
C SER A 310 -12.48 6.30 -4.62
N VAL A 311 -13.29 6.99 -3.81
CA VAL A 311 -14.64 6.54 -3.44
C VAL A 311 -15.55 6.41 -4.67
N SER A 312 -15.55 7.43 -5.54
CA SER A 312 -16.35 7.41 -6.77
C SER A 312 -15.95 6.28 -7.70
N HIS A 313 -14.65 6.07 -7.92
CA HIS A 313 -14.15 4.95 -8.73
C HIS A 313 -14.49 3.61 -8.09
N CYS A 314 -14.33 3.46 -6.77
CA CYS A 314 -14.68 2.21 -6.08
C CYS A 314 -16.17 1.86 -6.25
N ALA A 315 -17.06 2.86 -6.10
CA ALA A 315 -18.49 2.68 -6.32
C ALA A 315 -18.80 2.29 -7.78
N GLN A 316 -18.11 2.89 -8.75
CA GLN A 316 -18.27 2.61 -10.18
C GLN A 316 -17.75 1.22 -10.57
N ASP A 317 -16.51 0.89 -10.20
CA ASP A 317 -15.84 -0.36 -10.54
C ASP A 317 -16.60 -1.57 -9.98
N LEU A 318 -17.12 -1.44 -8.76
CA LEU A 318 -17.73 -2.54 -8.01
C LEU A 318 -19.26 -2.49 -7.97
N GLY A 319 -19.88 -1.46 -8.54
CA GLY A 319 -21.33 -1.25 -8.49
C GLY A 319 -21.88 -1.01 -7.08
N LEU A 320 -21.09 -0.38 -6.20
CA LEU A 320 -21.42 -0.19 -4.78
C LEU A 320 -21.90 1.24 -4.50
N SER A 321 -23.16 1.55 -4.82
CA SER A 321 -23.75 2.90 -4.73
C SER A 321 -23.79 3.51 -3.32
N TRP A 322 -23.56 2.72 -2.27
CA TRP A 322 -23.59 3.16 -0.88
C TRP A 322 -22.22 3.66 -0.39
N VAL A 323 -21.13 3.32 -1.09
CA VAL A 323 -19.77 3.70 -0.67
C VAL A 323 -19.64 5.22 -0.79
N GLY A 324 -19.42 5.88 0.35
CA GLY A 324 -19.33 7.35 0.42
C GLY A 324 -20.63 8.11 0.73
N ALA A 325 -21.79 7.44 0.75
CA ALA A 325 -23.09 8.08 0.99
C ALA A 325 -23.27 8.62 2.43
N GLU A 326 -22.44 8.21 3.38
CA GLU A 326 -22.64 8.46 4.82
C GLU A 326 -21.80 9.63 5.39
N ARG A 327 -21.11 10.42 4.55
CA ARG A 327 -20.54 11.73 4.98
C ARG A 327 -21.59 12.86 5.00
N ALA A 328 -22.84 12.58 4.65
CA ALA A 328 -23.92 13.57 4.54
C ALA A 328 -24.71 13.81 5.84
N GLU A 329 -24.25 13.31 7.00
CA GLU A 329 -24.74 13.80 8.28
C GLU A 329 -23.79 14.87 8.80
N PRO A 330 -24.23 16.14 8.96
CA PRO A 330 -23.40 17.16 9.57
C PRO A 330 -23.10 16.72 11.00
N ALA A 331 -21.83 16.80 11.40
CA ALA A 331 -21.43 16.70 12.78
C ALA A 331 -22.28 17.68 13.59
N CYS A 332 -23.19 17.15 14.41
CA CYS A 332 -23.94 17.97 15.35
C CYS A 332 -22.93 18.62 16.29
N VAL A 333 -22.84 19.94 16.19
CA VAL A 333 -22.19 20.80 17.17
C VAL A 333 -22.98 20.63 18.47
N HIS A 334 -22.35 20.03 19.48
CA HIS A 334 -22.82 20.05 20.87
C HIS A 334 -21.74 20.62 21.77
#